data_AF-A0A3N5L8Z1-F1
#
_entry.id   AF-A0A3N5L8Z1-F1
#
_cell.length_a   1.000
_cell.length_b   1.000
_cell.length_c   1.000
_cell.angle_alpha   90.00
_cell.angle_beta   90.00
_cell.angle_gamma   90.00
#
_symmetry.space_group_name_H-M   'P 1'
#
loop_
_entity.id
_entity.type
_entity.pdbx_description
1 polymer ?
#
loop_
_entity_poly.entity_id
_entity_poly.type
_entity_poly.pdbx_seq_one_letter_code
_entity_poly.pdbx_strand_id
1 'polypeptide(L)'
;PATAPEIMEIRGVQGAGVLKTLLDRKLITTAGRKNVIGKPILYKTTKEFMIQFGLKDLSELPTLKEFEELRRMAIGGEEQAPASE
;
A
#
# COMPACT_ATOMS: atom_id res chain seq x y z
N PRO A 1 -7.47 -2.46 7.34
CA PRO A 1 -6.51 -1.64 8.14
C PRO A 1 -5.30 -2.49 8.51
N ALA A 2 -4.10 -1.91 8.53
CA ALA A 2 -2.86 -2.64 8.79
C ALA A 2 -1.94 -1.84 9.73
N THR A 3 -1.11 -2.53 10.50
CA THR A 3 -0.13 -1.92 11.41
C THR A 3 1.20 -1.69 10.70
N ALA A 4 2.02 -0.77 11.23
CA ALA A 4 3.35 -0.52 10.67
C ALA A 4 4.24 -1.79 10.61
N PRO A 5 4.27 -2.66 11.65
CA PRO A 5 5.02 -3.92 11.57
C PRO A 5 4.53 -4.86 10.45
N GLU A 6 3.22 -5.05 10.29
CA GLU A 6 2.66 -5.89 9.22
C GLU A 6 3.05 -5.37 7.82
N ILE A 7 3.06 -4.04 7.64
CA ILE A 7 3.49 -3.43 6.38
C ILE A 7 4.98 -3.64 6.13
N MET A 8 5.81 -3.54 7.17
CA MET A 8 7.26 -3.75 7.06
C MET A 8 7.61 -5.21 6.76
N GLU A 9 6.89 -6.15 7.37
CA GLU A 9 7.04 -7.59 7.12
C GLU A 9 6.80 -7.93 5.65
N ILE A 10 5.71 -7.42 5.07
CA ILE A 10 5.39 -7.61 3.64
C ILE A 10 6.44 -6.96 2.72
N ARG A 11 6.94 -5.78 3.08
CA ARG A 11 7.91 -5.05 2.25
C ARG A 11 9.33 -5.59 2.35
N GLY A 12 9.66 -6.35 3.39
CA GLY A 12 11.01 -6.86 3.65
C GLY A 12 12.07 -5.79 3.97
N VAL A 13 11.70 -4.52 4.11
CA VAL A 13 12.61 -3.40 4.40
C VAL A 13 12.02 -2.40 5.38
N GLN A 14 12.89 -1.68 6.09
CA GLN A 14 12.48 -0.62 7.01
C GLN A 14 11.69 0.47 6.27
N GLY A 15 10.48 0.77 6.76
CA GLY A 15 9.48 1.57 6.03
C GLY A 15 9.02 2.86 6.70
N ALA A 16 9.69 3.28 7.79
CA ALA A 16 9.22 4.39 8.63
C ALA A 16 9.05 5.72 7.87
N GLY A 17 9.98 6.05 6.96
CA GLY A 17 9.89 7.27 6.16
C GLY A 17 8.71 7.28 5.17
N VAL A 18 8.36 6.13 4.60
CA VAL A 18 7.26 6.02 3.62
C VAL A 18 5.92 6.27 4.30
N LEU A 19 5.69 5.67 5.48
CA LEU A 19 4.46 5.90 6.24
C LEU A 19 4.28 7.38 6.61
N LYS A 20 5.37 8.06 6.98
CA LYS A 20 5.33 9.50 7.25
C LYS A 20 4.91 10.28 6.00
N THR A 21 5.53 10.03 4.85
CA THR A 21 5.18 10.70 3.60
C THR A 21 3.71 10.48 3.22
N LEU A 22 3.18 9.26 3.39
CA LEU A 22 1.79 8.96 3.09
C LEU A 22 0.82 9.67 4.04
N LEU A 23 1.17 9.82 5.32
CA LEU A 23 0.40 10.60 6.30
C LEU A 23 0.43 12.09 5.97
N ASP A 24 1.61 12.64 5.67
CA ASP A 24 1.79 14.06 5.34
C ASP A 24 1.02 14.46 4.07
N ARG A 25 0.96 13.56 3.08
CA ARG A 25 0.13 13.70 1.87
C ARG A 25 -1.35 13.38 2.08
N LYS A 26 -1.75 13.03 3.31
CA LYS A 26 -3.11 12.64 3.67
C LYS A 26 -3.66 11.45 2.88
N LEU A 27 -2.80 10.61 2.30
CA LEU A 27 -3.21 9.41 1.57
C LEU A 27 -3.63 8.28 2.52
N ILE A 28 -3.07 8.28 3.72
CA ILE A 28 -3.47 7.37 4.80
C ILE A 28 -3.76 8.15 6.09
N THR A 29 -4.49 7.52 6.99
CA THR A 29 -4.79 8.03 8.33
C THR A 29 -4.78 6.90 9.35
N THR A 30 -4.79 7.27 10.63
CA THR A 30 -4.92 6.28 11.71
C THR A 30 -6.36 5.78 11.83
N ALA A 31 -6.51 4.48 12.09
CA ALA A 31 -7.78 3.79 12.25
C ALA A 31 -8.01 3.29 13.69
N GLY A 32 -7.27 3.85 14.65
CA GLY A 32 -7.21 3.37 16.03
C GLY A 32 -6.00 2.50 16.28
N ARG A 33 -6.12 1.58 17.25
CA ARG A 33 -5.04 0.67 17.68
C ARG A 33 -5.53 -0.76 17.66
N LYS A 34 -4.66 -1.70 17.27
CA LYS A 34 -4.96 -3.14 17.29
C LYS A 34 -5.00 -3.62 18.75
N ASN A 35 -6.00 -4.43 19.10
CA ASN A 35 -6.18 -4.94 20.46
C ASN A 35 -5.27 -6.16 20.76
N VAL A 36 -3.96 -5.94 20.67
CA VAL A 36 -2.91 -6.93 20.94
C VAL A 36 -1.83 -6.29 21.82
N ILE A 37 -0.86 -7.09 22.25
CA ILE A 37 0.29 -6.62 23.04
C ILE A 37 1.02 -5.51 22.27
N GLY A 38 1.39 -4.44 22.98
CA GLY A 38 1.99 -3.23 22.39
C GLY A 38 1.01 -2.26 21.72
N LYS A 39 -0.26 -2.65 21.54
CA LYS A 39 -1.35 -1.83 20.96
C LYS A 39 -0.90 -0.98 19.75
N PRO A 40 -0.33 -1.60 18.70
CA PRO A 40 0.21 -0.87 17.56
C PRO A 40 -0.88 -0.07 16.84
N ILE A 41 -0.47 1.06 16.25
CA ILE A 41 -1.36 1.94 15.47
C ILE A 41 -1.79 1.21 14.19
N LEU A 42 -3.08 1.29 13.89
CA LEU A 42 -3.65 0.83 12.63
C LEU A 42 -3.71 1.99 11.64
N TYR A 43 -3.39 1.71 10.39
CA TYR A 43 -3.47 2.65 9.26
C TYR A 43 -4.54 2.20 8.26
N LYS A 44 -5.19 3.17 7.65
CA LYS A 44 -6.18 2.99 6.56
C LYS A 44 -6.04 4.09 5.52
N THR A 45 -6.56 3.86 4.32
CA THR A 45 -6.68 4.88 3.28
C THR A 45 -7.72 5.93 3.64
N THR A 46 -7.59 7.11 3.03
CA THR A 46 -8.48 8.27 3.21
C THR A 46 -9.35 8.49 1.97
N LYS A 47 -10.22 9.52 2.01
CA LYS A 47 -10.94 9.97 0.81
C LYS A 47 -10.00 10.63 -0.18
N GLU A 48 -8.98 11.34 0.30
CA GLU A 48 -7.95 11.95 -0.53
C GLU A 48 -7.20 10.91 -1.35
N PHE A 49 -6.95 9.71 -0.80
CA PHE A 49 -6.46 8.58 -1.60
C PHE A 49 -7.39 8.28 -2.78
N MET A 50 -8.69 8.09 -2.53
CA MET A 50 -9.65 7.78 -3.60
C MET A 50 -9.65 8.85 -4.69
N ILE A 51 -9.68 10.13 -4.29
CA ILE A 51 -9.64 11.28 -5.21
C ILE A 51 -8.36 11.29 -6.03
N GLN A 52 -7.20 11.08 -5.40
CA GLN A 52 -5.90 11.10 -6.07
C GLN A 52 -5.75 9.97 -7.09
N PHE A 53 -6.36 8.81 -6.82
CA PHE A 53 -6.34 7.65 -7.72
C PHE A 53 -7.57 7.57 -8.65
N GLY A 54 -8.47 8.56 -8.61
CA GLY A 54 -9.67 8.59 -9.45
C GLY A 54 -10.69 7.49 -9.15
N LEU A 55 -10.69 6.96 -7.93
CA LEU A 55 -11.59 5.90 -7.47
C LEU A 55 -12.80 6.51 -6.75
N LYS A 56 -13.97 5.90 -6.91
CA LYS A 56 -15.17 6.22 -6.11
C LYS A 56 -15.11 5.57 -4.73
N ASP A 57 -14.64 4.33 -4.68
CA ASP A 57 -14.48 3.56 -3.45
C ASP A 57 -13.44 2.43 -3.63
N LEU A 58 -13.20 1.64 -2.56
CA LEU A 58 -12.17 0.61 -2.56
C LEU A 58 -12.50 -0.62 -3.43
N SER A 59 -13.74 -0.80 -3.86
CA SER A 59 -14.14 -1.89 -4.76
C SER A 59 -13.68 -1.67 -6.21
N GLU A 60 -13.39 -0.42 -6.58
CA GLU A 60 -12.82 -0.07 -7.89
C GLU A 60 -11.30 -0.29 -7.95
N LEU A 61 -10.67 -0.75 -6.86
CA LEU A 61 -9.27 -1.15 -6.91
C LEU A 61 -9.11 -2.35 -7.86
N PRO A 62 -8.12 -2.31 -8.77
CA PRO A 62 -7.85 -3.45 -9.64
C PRO A 62 -7.51 -4.67 -8.79
N THR A 63 -7.95 -5.83 -9.25
CA THR A 63 -7.49 -7.10 -8.68
C THR A 63 -5.98 -7.21 -8.78
N LEU A 64 -5.35 -8.10 -8.00
CA LEU A 64 -3.90 -8.28 -8.07
C LEU A 64 -3.42 -8.63 -9.49
N LYS A 65 -4.20 -9.43 -10.22
CA LYS A 65 -3.92 -9.80 -11.62
C LYS A 65 -4.00 -8.60 -12.56
N GLU A 66 -5.08 -7.82 -12.46
CA GLU A 66 -5.24 -6.59 -13.26
C GLU A 66 -4.18 -5.55 -12.90
N PHE A 67 -3.78 -5.46 -11.64
CA PHE A 67 -2.72 -4.56 -11.19
C PHE A 67 -1.37 -4.93 -11.79
N GLU A 68 -1.04 -6.21 -11.91
CA GLU A 68 0.16 -6.66 -12.63
C GLU A 68 0.10 -6.32 -14.13
N GLU A 69 -1.06 -6.49 -14.76
CA GLU A 69 -1.27 -6.10 -16.16
C GLU A 69 -1.13 -4.58 -16.36
N LEU A 70 -1.78 -3.78 -15.50
CA LEU A 70 -1.65 -2.32 -15.48
C LEU A 70 -0.22 -1.88 -15.23
N ARG A 71 0.51 -2.55 -14.32
CA ARG A 71 1.93 -2.30 -14.07
C ARG A 71 2.76 -2.58 -15.32
N ARG A 72 2.53 -3.70 -16.01
CA ARG A 72 3.20 -4.03 -17.27
C ARG A 72 2.90 -3.02 -18.39
N MET A 73 1.69 -2.47 -18.43
CA MET A 73 1.28 -1.48 -19.43
C MET A 73 1.79 -0.07 -19.12
N ALA A 74 1.76 0.35 -17.84
CA ALA A 74 2.18 1.68 -17.39
C ALA A 74 3.71 1.81 -17.30
N ILE A 75 4.40 0.71 -17.01
CA ILE A 75 5.85 0.58 -17.01
C ILE A 75 6.22 -0.23 -18.25
N GLY A 76 6.13 0.39 -19.43
CA GLY A 76 6.59 -0.25 -20.65
C GLY A 76 8.09 -0.54 -20.59
N GLY A 77 8.46 -1.81 -20.38
CA GLY A 77 9.82 -2.32 -20.54
C GLY A 77 10.47 -2.89 -19.26
N GLU A 78 10.93 -4.13 -19.36
CA GLU A 78 11.78 -4.90 -18.44
C GLU A 78 11.08 -5.74 -17.36
N GLU A 79 10.35 -6.76 -17.84
CA GLU A 79 10.53 -8.11 -17.27
C GLU A 79 11.90 -8.63 -17.73
N GLN A 80 12.97 -8.31 -17.00
CA GLN A 80 14.15 -9.16 -17.02
C GLN A 80 13.94 -10.20 -15.92
N ALA A 81 13.42 -11.35 -16.31
CA ALA A 81 13.58 -12.55 -15.50
C ALA A 81 15.08 -12.90 -15.42
N PRO A 82 15.61 -13.25 -14.24
CA PRO A 82 16.62 -14.28 -14.14
C PRO A 82 15.91 -15.53 -13.58
N ALA A 83 15.65 -16.50 -14.44
CA ALA A 83 16.54 -17.63 -14.69
C ALA A 83 16.30 -18.74 -13.68
N SER A 84 15.61 -19.79 -14.15
CA SER A 84 15.74 -21.12 -13.60
C SER A 84 17.22 -21.50 -13.60
N GLU A 85 17.76 -21.79 -12.43
CA GLU A 85 18.87 -22.73 -12.26
C GLU A 85 18.63 -23.54 -10.97
#